data_AF-D2I0I6-F1
#
_entry.id   AF-D2I0I6-F1
#
_cell.length_a   1.000
_cell.length_b   1.000
_cell.length_c   1.000
_cell.angle_alpha   90.00
_cell.angle_beta   90.00
_cell.angle_gamma   90.00
#
_symmetry.space_group_name_H-M   'P 1'
#
loop_
_entity.id
_entity.type
_entity.pdbx_description
1 polymer ?
#
loop_
_entity_poly.entity_id
_entity_poly.type
_entity_poly.pdbx_seq_one_letter_code
_entity_poly.pdbx_strand_id
1 'polypeptide(L)'
;EVNTPLTAMDRLSKQKINKQTAALNDTLDQMDLTDIFRAFHPKAAECTFFSRAHGTFSRIDHILGHKSALNKYRKIEIIPFIFSDHNAMKLDVNQKKKFGKTTSRWRLMNILLKN
;
A
#
# COMPACT_ATOMS: atom_id res chain seq x y z
N GLU A 1 -9.31 -4.51 0.01
CA GLU A 1 -7.90 -4.88 -0.17
C GLU A 1 -7.72 -5.40 -1.59
N VAL A 2 -6.75 -4.88 -2.34
CA VAL A 2 -6.54 -5.27 -3.74
C VAL A 2 -5.53 -6.42 -3.73
N ASN A 3 -6.01 -7.67 -3.67
CA ASN A 3 -5.14 -8.86 -3.55
C ASN A 3 -4.44 -9.22 -4.87
N THR A 4 -3.99 -8.23 -5.65
CA THR A 4 -3.46 -8.42 -6.99
C THR A 4 -2.26 -7.51 -7.24
N PRO A 5 -1.13 -8.07 -7.70
CA PRO A 5 0.04 -7.29 -8.10
C PRO A 5 -0.30 -6.30 -9.22
N LEU A 6 0.03 -5.02 -9.04
CA LEU A 6 -0.24 -3.96 -10.04
C LEU A 6 0.76 -3.96 -11.19
N THR A 7 1.99 -4.38 -10.96
CA THR A 7 3.05 -4.41 -11.97
C THR A 7 3.73 -5.79 -12.06
N ALA A 8 4.44 -6.06 -13.16
CA ALA A 8 5.20 -7.31 -13.30
C ALA A 8 6.33 -7.43 -12.25
N MET A 9 6.87 -6.30 -11.77
CA MET A 9 7.89 -6.26 -10.72
C MET A 9 7.36 -6.69 -9.34
N ASP A 10 6.05 -6.66 -9.15
CA ASP A 10 5.39 -7.06 -7.91
C ASP A 10 5.22 -8.59 -7.81
N ARG A 11 5.65 -9.33 -8.84
CA ARG A 11 5.77 -10.79 -8.82
C ARG A 11 7.22 -11.18 -9.07
N LEU A 12 7.82 -11.99 -8.19
CA LEU A 12 9.16 -12.54 -8.47
C LEU A 12 9.19 -13.45 -9.70
N SER A 13 8.06 -14.08 -10.04
CA SER A 13 7.94 -14.91 -11.25
C SER A 13 7.94 -14.12 -12.56
N LYS A 14 7.97 -12.77 -12.53
CA LYS A 14 7.96 -11.86 -13.70
C LYS A 14 6.84 -12.17 -14.72
N GLN A 15 5.74 -12.79 -14.28
CA GLN A 15 4.60 -13.05 -15.13
C GLN A 15 3.98 -11.75 -15.65
N LYS A 16 3.45 -11.81 -16.87
CA LYS A 16 2.71 -10.70 -17.48
C LYS A 16 1.47 -10.37 -16.63
N ILE A 17 1.20 -9.09 -16.43
CA ILE A 17 -0.05 -8.63 -15.81
C ILE A 17 -1.25 -9.06 -16.65
N ASN A 18 -2.35 -9.42 -15.98
CA ASN A 18 -3.57 -9.83 -16.67
C ASN A 18 -4.38 -8.60 -17.16
N LYS A 19 -5.40 -8.84 -18.00
CA LYS A 19 -6.22 -7.75 -18.58
C LYS A 19 -6.99 -6.94 -17.53
N GLN A 20 -7.42 -7.58 -16.43
CA GLN A 20 -8.17 -6.90 -15.37
C GLN A 20 -7.25 -5.95 -14.58
N THR A 21 -6.02 -6.39 -14.28
CA THR A 21 -4.98 -5.54 -13.67
C THR A 21 -4.63 -4.37 -14.58
N ALA A 22 -4.55 -4.59 -15.90
CA ALA A 22 -4.31 -3.50 -16.84
C ALA A 22 -5.44 -2.46 -16.80
N ALA A 23 -6.71 -2.89 -16.88
CA ALA A 23 -7.86 -1.99 -16.76
C ALA A 23 -7.93 -1.26 -15.41
N LEU A 24 -7.51 -1.92 -14.33
CA LEU A 24 -7.38 -1.28 -13.02
C LEU A 24 -6.30 -0.19 -13.05
N ASN A 25 -5.13 -0.47 -13.62
CA ASN A 25 -4.07 0.53 -13.76
C ASN A 25 -4.53 1.73 -14.60
N ASP A 26 -5.24 1.49 -15.70
CA ASP A 26 -5.83 2.57 -16.53
C ASP A 26 -6.80 3.44 -15.71
N THR A 27 -7.60 2.82 -14.84
CA THR A 27 -8.53 3.52 -13.95
C THR A 27 -7.81 4.35 -12.89
N LEU A 28 -6.75 3.78 -12.28
CA LEU A 28 -5.90 4.51 -11.34
C LEU A 28 -5.24 5.71 -12.01
N ASP A 29 -4.78 5.55 -13.25
CA ASP A 29 -4.19 6.62 -14.03
C ASP A 29 -5.20 7.73 -14.35
N GLN A 30 -6.45 7.38 -14.69
CA GLN A 30 -7.53 8.35 -14.89
C GLN A 30 -7.87 9.14 -13.61
N MET A 31 -7.72 8.52 -12.43
CA MET A 31 -7.94 9.16 -11.13
C MET A 31 -6.73 9.95 -10.61
N ASP A 32 -5.67 10.08 -11.41
CA ASP A 32 -4.37 10.65 -11.03
C ASP A 32 -3.77 9.98 -9.77
N LEU A 33 -4.04 8.68 -9.59
CA LEU A 33 -3.48 7.88 -8.51
C LEU A 33 -2.28 7.08 -9.00
N THR A 34 -1.34 6.82 -8.10
CA THR A 34 -0.16 5.99 -8.34
C THR A 34 0.21 5.19 -7.11
N ASP A 35 0.83 4.04 -7.33
CA ASP A 35 1.42 3.24 -6.26
C ASP A 35 2.70 3.94 -5.77
N ILE A 36 2.65 4.47 -4.54
CA ILE A 36 3.74 5.24 -3.95
C ILE A 36 5.00 4.39 -3.82
N PHE A 37 4.88 3.09 -3.53
CA PHE A 37 6.04 2.22 -3.40
C PHE A 37 6.79 2.10 -4.73
N ARG A 38 6.06 1.93 -5.83
CA ARG A 38 6.67 1.87 -7.17
C ARG A 38 7.23 3.21 -7.63
N ALA A 39 6.61 4.33 -7.23
CA ALA A 39 7.14 5.64 -7.55
C ALA A 39 8.54 5.88 -6.94
N PHE A 40 8.76 5.37 -5.71
CA PHE A 40 10.06 5.50 -5.02
C PHE A 40 11.05 4.40 -5.40
N HIS A 41 10.56 3.18 -5.66
CA HIS A 41 11.39 1.99 -5.87
C HIS A 41 11.01 1.26 -7.17
N PRO A 42 11.14 1.89 -8.36
CA PRO A 42 10.56 1.36 -9.60
C PRO A 42 11.05 -0.06 -9.95
N LYS A 43 12.28 -0.41 -9.57
CA LYS A 43 12.92 -1.70 -9.88
C LYS A 43 13.08 -2.63 -8.68
N ALA A 44 12.60 -2.27 -7.49
CA ALA A 44 12.72 -3.14 -6.32
C ALA A 44 11.90 -4.42 -6.48
N ALA A 45 12.39 -5.54 -5.96
CA ALA A 45 11.72 -6.83 -5.99
C ALA A 45 11.17 -7.22 -4.59
N GLU A 46 11.02 -6.24 -3.69
CA GLU A 46 10.50 -6.45 -2.35
C GLU A 46 9.02 -6.85 -2.39
N CYS A 47 8.66 -7.84 -1.56
CA CYS A 47 7.34 -8.46 -1.53
C CYS A 47 6.71 -8.30 -0.14
N THR A 48 5.38 -8.24 -0.12
CA THR A 48 4.62 -8.14 1.13
C THR A 48 4.00 -9.46 1.55
N PHE A 49 3.91 -10.44 0.65
CA PHE A 49 3.23 -11.70 0.93
C PHE A 49 3.98 -12.89 0.36
N PHE A 50 3.92 -14.02 1.08
CA PHE A 50 4.40 -15.33 0.60
C PHE A 50 3.24 -16.32 0.50
N SER A 51 2.96 -16.79 -0.72
CA SER A 51 2.00 -17.85 -0.94
C SER A 51 2.64 -19.22 -0.73
N ARG A 52 2.33 -19.87 0.39
CA ARG A 52 2.83 -21.22 0.67
C ARG A 52 2.34 -22.26 -0.34
N ALA A 53 1.10 -22.15 -0.81
CA ALA A 53 0.50 -23.09 -1.77
C ALA A 53 1.21 -23.08 -3.13
N HIS A 54 1.75 -21.94 -3.52
CA HIS A 54 2.41 -21.76 -4.82
C HIS A 54 3.93 -21.57 -4.71
N GLY A 55 4.47 -21.49 -3.49
CA GLY A 55 5.90 -21.21 -3.26
C GLY A 55 6.37 -19.89 -3.86
N THR A 56 5.49 -18.89 -3.96
CA THR A 56 5.80 -17.62 -4.64
C THR A 56 5.68 -16.42 -3.71
N PHE A 57 6.54 -15.44 -3.93
CA PHE A 57 6.46 -14.13 -3.28
C PHE A 57 5.81 -13.12 -4.21
N SER A 58 4.94 -12.30 -3.63
CA SER A 58 4.26 -11.22 -4.33
C SER A 58 4.11 -10.00 -3.45
N ARG A 59 4.08 -8.82 -4.05
CA ARG A 59 3.59 -7.60 -3.42
C ARG A 59 2.13 -7.39 -3.81
N ILE A 60 1.24 -7.58 -2.85
CA ILE A 60 -0.22 -7.41 -3.02
C ILE A 60 -0.78 -6.30 -2.12
N ASP A 61 0.05 -5.75 -1.24
CA ASP A 61 -0.30 -4.59 -0.44
C ASP A 61 0.17 -3.33 -1.16
N HIS A 62 -0.73 -2.35 -1.25
CA HIS A 62 -0.54 -1.15 -2.06
C HIS A 62 -0.96 0.09 -1.28
N ILE A 63 -0.06 1.06 -1.18
CA ILE A 63 -0.40 2.41 -0.73
C ILE A 63 -0.51 3.31 -1.96
N LEU A 64 -1.74 3.69 -2.29
CA LEU A 64 -2.04 4.58 -3.42
C LEU A 64 -2.01 6.04 -2.96
N GLY A 65 -1.44 6.90 -3.79
CA GLY A 65 -1.36 8.33 -3.57
C GLY A 65 -1.59 9.11 -4.84
N HIS A 66 -1.96 10.38 -4.70
CA HIS A 66 -2.16 11.25 -5.85
C HIS A 66 -0.81 11.62 -6.48
N LYS A 67 -0.69 11.59 -7.81
CA LYS A 67 0.59 11.86 -8.51
C LYS A 67 1.09 13.28 -8.19
N SER A 68 0.19 14.25 -8.17
CA SER A 68 0.53 15.64 -7.77
C SER A 68 1.04 15.79 -6.32
N ALA A 69 0.80 14.80 -5.44
CA ALA A 69 1.21 14.82 -4.05
C ALA A 69 2.51 14.07 -3.77
N LEU A 70 3.20 13.56 -4.80
CA LEU A 70 4.43 12.76 -4.64
C LEU A 70 5.50 13.46 -3.80
N ASN A 71 5.62 14.78 -3.91
CA ASN A 71 6.57 15.58 -3.13
C ASN A 71 6.26 15.65 -1.61
N LYS A 72 5.06 15.24 -1.18
CA LYS A 72 4.67 15.18 0.23
C LYS A 72 5.11 13.87 0.88
N TYR A 73 5.39 12.83 0.10
CA TYR A 73 5.86 11.56 0.62
C TYR A 73 7.38 11.62 0.80
N ARG A 74 7.88 11.15 1.95
CA ARG A 74 9.29 11.22 2.30
C ARG A 74 10.01 9.90 2.05
N LYS A 75 9.41 8.81 2.54
CA LYS A 75 9.97 7.47 2.49
C LYS A 75 8.84 6.47 2.52
N ILE A 76 9.00 5.37 1.81
CA ILE A 76 8.14 4.21 1.93
C ILE A 76 9.02 2.96 2.00
N GLU A 77 8.68 2.07 2.93
CA GLU A 77 9.45 0.85 3.22
C GLU A 77 8.51 -0.32 3.56
N ILE A 78 8.93 -1.54 3.21
CA ILE A 78 8.29 -2.78 3.65
C ILE A 78 9.02 -3.27 4.90
N ILE A 79 8.26 -3.54 5.96
CA ILE A 79 8.76 -4.01 7.25
C ILE A 79 8.37 -5.47 7.42
N PRO A 80 9.34 -6.39 7.48
CA PRO A 80 9.07 -7.79 7.77
C PRO A 80 8.31 -7.94 9.08
N PHE A 81 7.26 -8.76 9.08
CA PHE A 81 6.40 -8.90 10.25
C PHE A 81 6.21 -10.38 10.59
N ILE A 82 6.47 -10.75 11.84
CA ILE A 82 6.49 -12.15 12.29
C ILE A 82 5.12 -12.68 12.72
N PHE A 83 4.14 -11.79 12.96
CA PHE A 83 2.82 -12.17 13.47
C PHE A 83 1.75 -12.30 12.38
N SER A 84 2.09 -12.04 11.11
CA SER A 84 1.20 -12.20 9.95
C SER A 84 2.00 -12.79 8.80
N ASP A 85 1.28 -13.44 7.89
CA ASP A 85 1.73 -13.82 6.56
C ASP A 85 1.94 -12.62 5.62
N HIS A 86 1.56 -11.41 6.05
CA HIS A 86 1.82 -10.15 5.38
C HIS A 86 2.90 -9.32 6.11
N ASN A 87 3.86 -8.81 5.35
CA ASN A 87 4.76 -7.75 5.78
C ASN A 87 4.02 -6.41 5.79
N ALA A 88 4.30 -5.58 6.80
CA ALA A 88 3.70 -4.27 6.90
C ALA A 88 4.32 -3.29 5.89
N MET A 89 3.53 -2.35 5.38
CA MET A 89 4.04 -1.20 4.63
C MET A 89 3.99 0.06 5.49
N LYS A 90 5.07 0.82 5.52
CA LYS A 90 5.16 2.08 6.25
C LYS A 90 5.47 3.22 5.29
N LEU A 91 4.62 4.24 5.32
CA LEU A 91 4.77 5.48 4.56
C LEU A 91 5.00 6.66 5.51
N ASP A 92 6.15 7.31 5.36
CA ASP A 92 6.46 8.56 6.02
C ASP A 92 6.01 9.74 5.14
N VAL A 93 5.19 10.63 5.70
CA VAL A 93 4.64 11.82 5.00
C VAL A 93 5.17 13.10 5.63
N ASN A 94 5.66 14.01 4.80
CA ASN A 94 6.03 15.37 5.19
C ASN A 94 4.76 16.19 5.48
N GLN A 95 4.27 16.11 6.71
CA GLN A 95 3.22 17.03 7.16
C GLN A 95 3.87 18.36 7.56
N LYS A 96 3.52 19.44 6.84
CA LYS A 96 3.64 20.79 7.43
C LYS A 96 2.75 20.78 8.67
N LYS A 97 3.32 21.00 9.86
CA LYS A 97 2.54 21.10 11.12
C LYS A 97 1.41 22.10 10.90
N LYS A 98 0.18 21.62 10.71
CA LYS A 98 -0.98 22.46 10.99
C LYS A 98 -1.03 22.57 12.51
N PHE A 99 -0.60 23.70 13.05
CA PHE A 99 -0.86 24.06 14.45
C PHE A 99 -2.37 24.26 14.61
N GLY A 100 -3.09 23.14 14.77
CA GLY A 100 -4.51 23.10 15.07
C GLY A 100 -4.72 21.87 15.92
N LYS A 101 -4.63 22.01 17.24
CA LYS A 101 -5.00 20.95 18.17
C LYS A 101 -6.48 20.65 17.98
N THR A 102 -6.80 19.57 17.28
CA THR A 102 -8.07 18.87 17.49
C THR A 102 -7.72 17.46 17.94
N THR A 103 -7.50 17.32 19.25
CA THR A 103 -7.44 16.01 19.90
C THR A 103 -8.83 15.40 19.90
N SER A 104 -9.25 14.87 18.76
CA SER A 104 -10.40 13.96 18.69
C SER A 104 -9.95 12.62 19.25
N ARG A 105 -9.95 12.48 20.58
CA ARG A 105 -9.77 11.18 21.23
C ARG A 105 -11.03 10.36 20.96
N TRP A 106 -10.88 9.23 20.27
CA TRP A 106 -11.94 8.24 20.17
C TRP A 106 -12.35 7.82 21.59
N ARG A 107 -13.56 8.17 22.01
CA ARG A 107 -14.13 7.78 23.31
C ARG A 107 -15.21 6.74 23.03
N LEU A 108 -14.98 5.50 23.46
CA LEU A 108 -16.00 4.46 23.44
C LEU A 108 -17.19 4.93 24.29
N MET A 109 -18.39 4.92 23.71
CA MET A 109 -19.58 5.30 24.45
C MET A 109 -20.05 4.12 25.31
N ASN A 110 -20.03 4.30 26.62
CA ASN A 110 -20.44 3.27 27.60
C ASN A 110 -21.90 2.81 27.45
N ILE A 111 -22.74 3.53 26.69
CA ILE A 111 -24.09 3.10 26.34
C ILE A 111 -24.07 1.80 25.53
N LEU A 112 -23.05 1.59 24.71
CA LEU A 112 -22.87 0.38 23.91
C LEU A 112 -22.38 -0.82 24.75
N LEU A 113 -22.06 -0.60 26.04
CA LEU A 113 -21.60 -1.63 26.97
C LEU A 113 -22.68 -2.06 27.97
N LYS A 114 -23.92 -1.55 27.84
CA LYS A 114 -25.03 -1.99 28.68
C LYS A 114 -25.75 -3.18 28.02
N ASN A 115 -25.70 -4.33 28.70
CA ASN A 115 -26.60 -5.47 28.50
C ASN A 115 -27.99 -5.17 29.07
#